data_AF-A0A1I3UI91-F1
#
_entry.id   AF-A0A1I3UI91-F1
#
_cell.length_a   1.000
_cell.length_b   1.000
_cell.length_c   1.000
_cell.angle_alpha   90.00
_cell.angle_beta   90.00
_cell.angle_gamma   90.00
#
_symmetry.space_group_name_H-M   'P 1'
#
loop_
_entity.id
_entity.type
_entity.pdbx_description
1 polymer ?
#
loop_
_entity_poly.entity_id
_entity_poly.type
_entity_poly.pdbx_seq_one_letter_code
_entity_poly.pdbx_strand_id
1 'polypeptide(L)'
;MSLSRKCLEIAYSILNFSAKHGFPPTVDEVRNFVGLRSFATLEPHLLRLRQEGILHWEPGETRSLRVLRSEFVKSAYLERLAEERAEYIYRAP
;
A
#
# COMPACT_ATOMS: atom_id res chain seq x y z
N MET A 1 14.58 -9.38 -0.04
CA MET A 1 13.54 -9.21 1.01
C MET A 1 12.18 -9.19 0.32
N SER A 2 11.19 -9.96 0.80
CA SER A 2 9.83 -9.98 0.24
C SER A 2 8.92 -9.02 1.02
N LEU A 3 8.17 -8.16 0.32
CA LEU A 3 7.19 -7.26 0.95
C LEU A 3 5.99 -8.05 1.47
N SER A 4 5.46 -7.65 2.63
CA SER A 4 4.24 -8.27 3.14
C SER A 4 3.02 -7.88 2.30
N ARG A 5 1.98 -8.73 2.30
CA ARG A 5 0.67 -8.45 1.70
C ARG A 5 0.15 -7.06 2.10
N LYS A 6 0.27 -6.72 3.39
CA LYS A 6 -0.24 -5.45 3.92
C LYS A 6 0.54 -4.24 3.42
N CYS A 7 1.86 -4.36 3.28
CA CYS A 7 2.68 -3.31 2.66
C CYS A 7 2.27 -3.06 1.21
N LEU A 8 2.02 -4.12 0.44
CA LEU A 8 1.56 -3.99 -0.95
C LEU A 8 0.16 -3.35 -1.02
N GLU A 9 -0.77 -3.77 -0.16
CA GLU A 9 -2.11 -3.18 -0.04
C GLU A 9 -2.05 -1.68 0.28
N ILE A 10 -1.22 -1.28 1.24
CA ILE A 10 -1.01 0.12 1.61
C ILE A 10 -0.44 0.91 0.42
N ALA A 11 0.66 0.45 -0.19
CA ALA A 11 1.27 1.15 -1.32
C ALA A 11 0.29 1.27 -2.51
N TYR A 12 -0.44 0.20 -2.82
CA TYR A 12 -1.42 0.19 -3.90
C TYR A 12 -2.61 1.12 -3.62
N SER A 13 -3.11 1.17 -2.37
CA SER A 13 -4.18 2.10 -1.99
C SER A 13 -3.77 3.56 -2.16
N ILE A 14 -2.53 3.92 -1.80
CA ILE A 14 -1.97 5.27 -2.00
C ILE A 14 -1.89 5.61 -3.49
N LEU A 15 -1.38 4.68 -4.29
CA LEU A 15 -1.26 4.84 -5.74
C LEU A 15 -2.64 5.04 -6.38
N ASN A 16 -3.60 4.17 -6.06
CA ASN A 16 -4.95 4.20 -6.61
C ASN A 16 -5.73 5.45 -6.20
N PHE A 17 -5.62 5.88 -4.94
CA PHE A 17 -6.22 7.12 -4.48
C PHE A 17 -5.65 8.32 -5.25
N SER A 18 -4.31 8.39 -5.37
CA SER A 18 -3.63 9.47 -6.10
C SER A 18 -4.07 9.53 -7.56
N ALA A 19 -4.16 8.38 -8.22
CA ALA A 19 -4.62 8.29 -9.61
C ALA A 19 -6.07 8.72 -9.78
N LYS A 20 -6.95 8.41 -8.81
CA LYS A 20 -8.38 8.75 -8.86
C LYS A 20 -8.66 10.21 -8.53
N HIS A 21 -7.94 10.78 -7.58
CA HIS A 21 -8.25 12.11 -7.02
C HIS A 21 -7.31 13.23 -7.52
N GLY A 22 -6.18 12.89 -8.13
CA GLY A 22 -5.19 13.87 -8.62
C GLY A 22 -4.26 14.44 -7.53
N PHE A 23 -4.41 13.99 -6.28
CA PHE A 23 -3.58 14.37 -5.14
C PHE A 23 -3.38 13.16 -4.22
N PRO A 24 -2.28 13.11 -3.45
CA PRO A 24 -2.00 11.96 -2.61
C PRO A 24 -2.89 11.96 -1.37
N PRO A 25 -3.17 10.80 -0.79
CA PRO A 25 -3.91 10.72 0.45
C PRO A 25 -3.08 11.23 1.64
N THR A 26 -3.77 11.46 2.73
CA THR A 26 -3.21 11.65 4.08
C THR A 26 -2.96 10.31 4.74
N VAL A 27 -2.14 10.31 5.80
CA VAL A 27 -1.88 9.12 6.62
C VAL A 27 -3.17 8.54 7.20
N ASP A 28 -4.09 9.41 7.65
CA ASP A 28 -5.36 9.00 8.25
C ASP A 28 -6.30 8.37 7.21
N GLU A 29 -6.39 8.95 6.02
CA GLU A 29 -7.13 8.37 4.88
C GLU A 29 -6.61 6.97 4.55
N VAL A 30 -5.28 6.80 4.42
CA VAL A 30 -4.67 5.48 4.16
C VAL A 30 -5.04 4.48 5.25
N ARG A 31 -4.90 4.88 6.52
CA ARG A 31 -5.27 4.03 7.67
C ARG A 31 -6.71 3.53 7.54
N ASN A 32 -7.62 4.42 7.17
CA ASN A 32 -9.04 4.11 7.01
C ASN A 32 -9.29 3.20 5.80
N PHE A 33 -8.63 3.43 4.65
CA PHE A 33 -8.77 2.59 3.44
C PHE A 33 -8.34 1.15 3.66
N VAL A 34 -7.26 0.95 4.41
CA VAL A 34 -6.71 -0.39 4.69
C VAL A 34 -7.29 -1.01 5.96
N GLY A 35 -8.29 -0.38 6.59
CA GLY A 35 -9.01 -0.91 7.75
C GLY A 35 -8.15 -1.10 9.00
N LEU A 36 -7.09 -0.30 9.18
CA LEU A 36 -6.25 -0.36 10.38
C LEU A 36 -6.86 0.48 11.50
N ARG A 37 -6.88 -0.07 12.72
CA ARG A 37 -7.49 0.61 13.88
C ARG A 37 -6.65 1.75 14.44
N SER A 38 -5.33 1.74 14.22
CA SER A 38 -4.41 2.71 14.84
C SER A 38 -3.26 3.09 13.92
N PHE A 39 -2.73 4.30 14.11
CA PHE A 39 -1.53 4.77 13.41
C PHE A 39 -0.30 3.89 13.75
N ALA A 40 -0.18 3.43 15.00
CA ALA A 40 0.92 2.56 15.44
C ALA A 40 0.99 1.23 14.66
N THR A 41 -0.12 0.79 14.06
CA THR A 41 -0.13 -0.38 13.17
C THR A 41 0.26 -0.02 11.74
N LEU A 42 0.00 1.20 11.30
CA LEU A 42 0.30 1.68 9.94
C LEU A 42 1.77 2.11 9.80
N GLU A 43 2.31 2.80 10.81
CA GLU A 43 3.64 3.41 10.78
C GLU A 43 4.77 2.42 10.41
N PRO A 44 4.85 1.20 10.98
CA PRO A 44 5.89 0.24 10.60
C PRO A 44 5.83 -0.15 9.12
N HIS A 45 4.64 -0.22 8.53
CA HIS A 45 4.48 -0.52 7.12
C HIS A 45 4.96 0.64 6.22
N LEU A 46 4.65 1.88 6.58
CA LEU A 46 5.13 3.07 5.86
C LEU A 46 6.65 3.17 5.92
N LEU A 47 7.24 3.00 7.11
CA LEU A 47 8.70 3.01 7.31
C LEU A 47 9.38 1.94 6.47
N ARG A 48 8.84 0.72 6.45
CA ARG A 48 9.36 -0.36 5.61
C ARG A 48 9.29 -0.01 4.13
N LEU A 49 8.17 0.53 3.64
CA LEU A 49 8.03 0.94 2.25
C LEU A 49 9.01 2.08 1.88
N ARG A 50 9.33 2.96 2.81
CA ARG A 50 10.36 4.01 2.63
C ARG A 50 11.76 3.44 2.58
N GLN A 51 12.09 2.50 3.47
CA GLN A 51 13.39 1.81 3.47
C GLN A 51 13.65 1.06 2.15
N GLU A 52 12.59 0.49 1.56
CA GLU A 52 12.65 -0.22 0.28
C GLU A 52 12.60 0.74 -0.94
N GLY A 53 12.56 2.06 -0.71
CA GLY A 53 12.53 3.07 -1.78
C GLY A 53 11.23 3.08 -2.61
N ILE A 54 10.14 2.56 -2.06
CA ILE A 54 8.84 2.45 -2.75
C ILE A 54 7.95 3.64 -2.43
N LEU A 55 8.03 4.16 -1.21
CA LEU A 55 7.18 5.22 -0.71
C LEU A 55 8.02 6.37 -0.14
N HIS A 56 7.56 7.60 -0.33
CA HIS A 56 8.12 8.79 0.29
C HIS A 56 7.02 9.62 0.96
N TRP A 57 7.36 10.28 2.06
CA TRP A 57 6.53 11.32 2.67
C TRP A 57 7.38 12.22 3.57
N GLU A 58 6.88 13.44 3.78
CA GLU A 58 7.44 14.40 4.72
C GLU A 58 6.65 14.36 6.03
N PRO A 59 7.28 14.06 7.17
CA PRO A 59 6.64 14.10 8.48
C PRO A 59 6.09 15.50 8.78
N GLY A 60 4.84 15.57 9.24
CA GLY A 60 4.17 16.84 9.54
C GLY A 60 3.56 17.54 8.32
N GLU A 61 3.90 17.13 7.10
CA GLU A 61 3.26 17.67 5.89
C GLU A 61 2.06 16.83 5.47
N THR A 62 0.93 17.51 5.32
CA THR A 62 -0.30 16.89 4.81
C THR A 62 -0.15 16.62 3.31
N ARG A 63 -0.60 15.46 2.83
CA ARG A 63 -0.55 15.07 1.41
C ARG A 63 0.87 15.03 0.83
N SER A 64 1.84 14.55 1.59
CA SER A 64 3.20 14.26 1.11
C SER A 64 3.42 12.78 0.74
N LEU A 65 2.45 11.89 1.01
CA LEU A 65 2.55 10.44 0.76
C LEU A 65 2.53 10.09 -0.73
N ARG A 66 3.70 9.74 -1.29
CA ARG A 66 3.89 9.46 -2.71
C ARG A 66 4.48 8.08 -2.93
N VAL A 67 3.96 7.35 -3.91
CA VAL A 67 4.58 6.12 -4.41
C VAL A 67 5.63 6.48 -5.46
N LEU A 68 6.87 6.06 -5.25
CA LEU A 68 8.01 6.30 -6.14
C LEU A 68 8.15 5.23 -7.24
N ARG A 69 7.66 4.02 -6.99
CA ARG A 69 7.76 2.86 -7.89
C ARG A 69 6.39 2.32 -8.27
N SER A 70 5.59 3.12 -8.99
CA SER A 70 4.20 2.81 -9.34
C SER A 70 4.03 1.47 -10.06
N GLU A 71 4.83 1.20 -11.09
CA GLU A 71 4.73 -0.04 -11.88
C GLU A 71 5.02 -1.27 -11.04
N PHE A 72 6.06 -1.22 -10.21
CA PHE A 72 6.40 -2.30 -9.28
C PHE A 72 5.27 -2.57 -8.28
N VAL A 73 4.71 -1.51 -7.67
CA VAL A 73 3.60 -1.66 -6.72
C VAL A 73 2.38 -2.29 -7.39
N LYS A 74 2.06 -1.83 -8.60
CA LYS A 74 0.92 -2.35 -9.38
C LYS A 74 1.12 -3.82 -9.73
N SER A 75 2.26 -4.20 -10.30
CA SER A 75 2.52 -5.59 -10.68
C SER A 75 2.55 -6.52 -9.47
N ALA A 76 3.32 -6.17 -8.44
CA ALA A 76 3.47 -7.00 -7.24
C ALA A 76 2.14 -7.19 -6.49
N TYR A 77 1.28 -6.16 -6.44
CA TYR A 77 -0.04 -6.28 -5.82
C TYR A 77 -0.99 -7.16 -6.63
N LEU A 78 -1.01 -7.02 -7.97
CA LEU A 78 -1.87 -7.82 -8.83
C LEU A 78 -1.46 -9.29 -8.87
N GLU A 79 -0.16 -9.57 -8.92
CA GLU A 79 0.41 -10.93 -8.83
C GLU A 79 -0.03 -11.59 -7.52
N ARG A 80 0.14 -10.89 -6.39
CA ARG A 80 -0.30 -11.34 -5.07
C ARG A 80 -1.79 -11.66 -5.02
N LEU A 81 -2.64 -10.81 -5.59
CA LEU A 81 -4.09 -11.05 -5.65
C LEU A 81 -4.44 -12.25 -6.55
N ALA A 82 -3.73 -12.42 -7.66
CA ALA A 82 -3.94 -13.55 -8.56
C ALA A 82 -3.58 -14.89 -7.86
N GLU A 83 -2.47 -14.92 -7.11
CA GLU A 83 -2.08 -16.07 -6.29
C GLU A 83 -3.16 -16.43 -5.27
N GLU A 84 -3.65 -15.45 -4.50
CA GLU A 84 -4.68 -15.67 -3.48
C GLU A 84 -6.01 -16.17 -4.11
N ARG A 85 -6.37 -15.65 -5.29
CA ARG A 85 -7.56 -16.11 -6.02
C ARG A 85 -7.37 -17.52 -6.58
N ALA A 86 -6.20 -17.85 -7.10
CA ALA A 86 -5.89 -19.19 -7.58
C ALA A 86 -5.95 -20.20 -6.43
N GLU A 87 -5.34 -19.89 -5.29
CA GLU A 87 -5.39 -20.74 -4.09
C GLU A 87 -6.84 -21.00 -3.63
N TYR A 88 -7.70 -19.99 -3.69
CA TYR A 88 -9.13 -20.14 -3.40
C TYR A 88 -9.84 -21.08 -4.38
N ILE A 89 -9.60 -20.91 -5.69
CA ILE A 89 -10.23 -21.74 -6.74
C ILE A 89 -9.85 -23.21 -6.58
N TYR A 90 -8.57 -23.51 -6.26
CA TYR A 90 -8.09 -24.89 -6.11
C TYR A 90 -8.36 -25.51 -4.73
N ARG A 91 -8.86 -24.73 -3.76
CA ARG A 91 -9.27 -25.21 -2.43
C ARG A 91 -10.80 -25.31 -2.29
N ALA A 92 -11.57 -24.97 -3.32
CA ALA A 92 -13.01 -25.17 -3.36
C ALA A 92 -13.32 -26.69 -3.50
N PRO A 93 -14.22 -27.26 -2.67
CA PRO A 93 -14.57 -28.68 -2.69
C PRO A 93 -15.32 -29.12 -3.95
#